data_AF-A0AAU5AGP8-F1
#
_entry.id   AF-A0AAU5AGP8-F1
#
_cell.length_a   1.000
_cell.length_b   1.000
_cell.length_c   1.000
_cell.angle_alpha   90.00
_cell.angle_beta   90.00
_cell.angle_gamma   90.00
#
_symmetry.space_group_name_H-M   'P 1'
#
loop_
_entity.id
_entity.type
_entity.pdbx_description
1 polymer ?
#
loop_
_entity_poly.entity_id
_entity_poly.type
_entity_poly.pdbx_seq_one_letter_code
_entity_poly.pdbx_strand_id
1 'polypeptide(L)'
;MHAYTYLQPSAVGESTAGRTLALATSGGATPAGEVANPRFFHGFLTAPAAAAAALLTVADVAATRYYQPAAAASLDPVVTADGDRLRMESFSGCCGVYARLDVLAPGLDGDDVGHGTTNVDINSPLRTALARIGGLAPLRLTVGPDELEVTTLDGRFVEKQVPLPERWLRGFAEAQVLAAGFTPRAEIPATEASAFLRTLSRPTLRSSARTTRWVVPVGGRTLRPASRPSPDAICLPGPERLLALQQVLRHATAVRVYAPVDAGSDAAAVVWEVQLPGMRLTLMLSQNASRGFSGEGGVLHDLATGTAADDADLVSALLAWEPRIDVAELSRRAGLPAERVRAALTVLGTSGQIGYDLAEEAHFHRHLPFSAGGAEARNPRLRGARALVAEGAVRLDGDLARVGKGDHVHVVRADDAGRLSCTCLWWAKYRGGRGPCRHALAVSMVRDTTTKAAR
;
A
#
# COMPACT_ATOMS: atom_id res chain seq x y z
N MET A 1 -30.88 6.63 35.64
CA MET A 1 -29.45 6.93 35.84
C MET A 1 -28.70 5.99 34.89
N HIS A 2 -28.17 6.50 33.78
CA HIS A 2 -27.43 5.66 32.83
C HIS A 2 -25.98 5.58 33.33
N ALA A 3 -25.50 4.36 33.61
CA ALA A 3 -24.13 4.11 34.01
C ALA A 3 -23.33 3.75 32.75
N TYR A 4 -22.38 4.60 32.38
CA TYR A 4 -21.49 4.36 31.24
C TYR A 4 -20.31 3.49 31.68
N THR A 5 -20.15 2.34 31.03
CA THR A 5 -19.05 1.40 31.31
C THR A 5 -17.95 1.60 30.30
N TYR A 6 -16.82 2.16 30.73
CA TYR A 6 -15.62 2.34 29.91
C TYR A 6 -14.64 1.19 30.19
N LEU A 7 -14.03 0.62 29.15
CA LEU A 7 -13.00 -0.42 29.31
C LEU A 7 -11.69 0.14 29.89
N GLN A 8 -11.45 1.44 29.72
CA GLN A 8 -10.29 2.17 30.22
C GLN A 8 -10.65 3.64 30.47
N PRO A 9 -9.92 4.38 31.31
CA PRO A 9 -10.11 5.83 31.45
C PRO A 9 -9.59 6.60 30.22
N SER A 10 -10.25 7.70 29.86
CA SER A 10 -9.68 8.67 28.92
C SER A 10 -8.44 9.33 29.53
N ALA A 11 -7.40 9.56 28.73
CA ALA A 11 -6.12 10.08 29.21
C ALA A 11 -5.50 11.08 28.24
N VAL A 12 -4.77 12.04 28.80
CA VAL A 12 -3.85 12.89 28.06
C VAL A 12 -2.45 12.31 28.24
N GLY A 13 -1.81 11.94 27.14
CA GLY A 13 -0.45 11.43 27.12
C GLY A 13 0.52 12.47 26.57
N GLU A 14 1.80 12.34 26.94
CA GLU A 14 2.89 13.02 26.25
C GLU A 14 3.68 12.00 25.44
N SER A 15 3.87 12.30 24.16
CA SER A 15 4.66 11.49 23.24
C SER A 15 5.79 12.34 22.64
N THR A 16 6.75 11.69 21.98
CA THR A 16 7.78 12.39 21.19
C THR A 16 7.21 13.24 20.05
N ALA A 17 5.93 13.06 19.70
CA ALA A 17 5.21 13.83 18.68
C ALA A 17 4.32 14.95 19.27
N GLY A 18 4.32 15.15 20.59
CA GLY A 18 3.48 16.13 21.30
C GLY A 18 2.45 15.50 22.23
N ARG A 19 1.53 16.33 22.72
CA ARG A 19 0.41 15.89 23.57
C ARG A 19 -0.59 15.09 22.75
N THR A 20 -0.89 13.88 23.21
CA THR A 20 -1.90 13.00 22.64
C THR A 20 -3.12 12.95 23.56
N LEU A 21 -4.32 12.91 22.97
CA LEU A 21 -5.56 12.72 23.70
C LEU A 21 -6.12 11.34 23.34
N ALA A 22 -6.19 10.44 24.32
CA ALA A 22 -6.82 9.14 24.20
C ALA A 22 -8.21 9.21 24.85
N LEU A 23 -9.26 9.08 24.05
CA LEU A 23 -10.65 9.08 24.53
C LEU A 23 -11.13 7.63 24.60
N ALA A 24 -11.46 7.18 25.80
CA ALA A 24 -12.13 5.92 25.99
C ALA A 24 -13.60 6.06 25.63
N THR A 25 -14.12 5.13 24.83
CA THR A 25 -15.54 5.04 24.53
C THR A 25 -16.19 4.05 25.49
N SER A 26 -17.35 4.40 26.05
CA SER A 26 -18.18 3.49 26.86
C SER A 26 -19.10 2.61 26.02
N GLY A 27 -18.92 2.69 24.71
CA GLY A 27 -19.85 2.28 23.67
C GLY A 27 -19.82 3.28 22.51
N GLY A 28 -20.33 2.86 21.36
CA GLY A 28 -20.42 3.69 20.16
C GLY A 28 -21.77 3.50 19.47
N ALA A 29 -22.29 4.58 18.87
CA ALA A 29 -23.41 4.47 17.96
C ALA A 29 -22.88 3.86 16.65
N THR A 30 -23.31 2.63 16.35
CA THR A 30 -23.16 2.04 15.03
C THR A 30 -24.44 2.35 14.23
N PRO A 31 -24.45 2.16 12.91
CA PRO A 31 -25.69 2.21 12.12
C PRO A 31 -26.81 1.30 12.65
N ALA A 32 -26.48 0.30 13.49
CA ALA A 32 -27.40 -0.63 14.13
C ALA A 32 -27.80 -0.28 15.58
N GLY A 33 -27.29 0.82 16.16
CA GLY A 33 -27.65 1.28 17.52
C GLY A 33 -26.45 1.46 18.45
N GLU A 34 -26.72 1.68 19.75
CA GLU A 34 -25.67 1.80 20.76
C GLU A 34 -25.09 0.43 21.11
N VAL A 35 -23.80 0.24 20.84
CA VAL A 35 -23.06 -0.99 21.17
C VAL A 35 -22.01 -0.68 22.22
N ALA A 36 -22.04 -1.40 23.34
CA ALA A 36 -20.96 -1.37 24.33
C ALA A 36 -19.71 -2.06 23.74
N ASN A 37 -18.60 -1.33 23.64
CA ASN A 37 -17.30 -1.82 23.13
C ASN A 37 -17.35 -2.29 21.66
N PRO A 38 -17.44 -1.36 20.69
CA PRO A 38 -17.61 -1.69 19.29
C PRO A 38 -16.43 -2.54 18.79
N ARG A 39 -16.77 -3.72 18.27
CA ARG A 39 -15.89 -4.56 17.47
C ARG A 39 -16.14 -4.22 16.01
N PHE A 40 -15.11 -4.34 15.19
CA PHE A 40 -15.24 -4.15 13.76
C PHE A 40 -15.79 -5.40 13.05
N PHE A 41 -15.63 -6.59 13.62
CA PHE A 41 -16.21 -7.82 13.09
C PHE A 41 -16.22 -8.92 14.15
N HIS A 42 -17.22 -9.81 14.08
CA HIS A 42 -17.26 -11.07 14.80
C HIS A 42 -17.93 -12.14 13.93
N GLY A 43 -17.20 -13.19 13.55
CA GLY A 43 -17.75 -14.21 12.67
C GLY A 43 -16.75 -15.25 12.21
N PHE A 44 -17.23 -16.20 11.43
CA PHE A 44 -16.48 -17.28 10.82
C PHE A 44 -16.00 -16.92 9.41
N LEU A 45 -14.92 -17.58 8.99
CA LEU A 45 -14.48 -17.57 7.60
C LEU A 45 -15.07 -18.77 6.87
N THR A 46 -15.70 -18.53 5.72
CA THR A 46 -16.42 -19.58 4.97
C THR A 46 -15.49 -20.60 4.31
N ALA A 47 -14.21 -20.25 4.11
CA ALA A 47 -13.17 -21.15 3.61
C ALA A 47 -11.95 -21.18 4.56
N PRO A 48 -12.04 -21.82 5.74
CA PRO A 48 -11.03 -21.74 6.80
C PRO A 48 -9.61 -22.10 6.36
N ALA A 49 -9.43 -23.21 5.64
CA ALA A 49 -8.11 -23.67 5.22
C ALA A 49 -7.45 -22.74 4.19
N ALA A 50 -8.25 -22.11 3.31
CA ALA A 50 -7.78 -21.11 2.36
C ALA A 50 -7.41 -19.81 3.08
N ALA A 51 -8.26 -19.38 4.00
CA ALA A 51 -8.05 -18.17 4.78
C ALA A 51 -6.83 -18.27 5.69
N ALA A 52 -6.64 -19.40 6.38
CA ALA A 52 -5.48 -19.65 7.21
C ALA A 52 -4.17 -19.61 6.40
N ALA A 53 -4.16 -20.22 5.21
CA ALA A 53 -3.01 -20.16 4.32
C ALA A 53 -2.72 -18.73 3.83
N ALA A 54 -3.76 -17.96 3.50
CA ALA A 54 -3.61 -16.58 3.05
C ALA A 54 -3.14 -15.65 4.17
N LEU A 55 -3.67 -15.81 5.39
CA LEU A 55 -3.22 -15.14 6.62
C LEU A 55 -1.74 -15.39 6.90
N LEU A 56 -1.32 -16.66 6.81
CA LEU A 56 0.08 -17.03 6.93
C LEU A 56 0.94 -16.39 5.84
N THR A 57 0.47 -16.33 4.59
CA THR A 57 1.21 -15.64 3.53
C THR A 57 1.41 -14.15 3.84
N VAL A 58 0.39 -13.44 4.33
CA VAL A 58 0.51 -12.03 4.75
C VAL A 58 1.53 -11.89 5.90
N ALA A 59 1.47 -12.78 6.89
CA ALA A 59 2.39 -12.81 8.02
C ALA A 59 3.83 -13.15 7.60
N ASP A 60 4.01 -14.08 6.65
CA ASP A 60 5.31 -14.51 6.15
C ASP A 60 5.98 -13.41 5.32
N VAL A 61 5.22 -12.67 4.52
CA VAL A 61 5.73 -11.49 3.82
C VAL A 61 6.27 -10.49 4.83
N ALA A 62 5.53 -10.21 5.91
CA ALA A 62 5.92 -9.26 6.94
C ALA A 62 7.24 -9.67 7.64
N ALA A 63 7.39 -10.95 7.95
CA ALA A 63 8.60 -11.51 8.56
C ALA A 63 9.80 -11.64 7.59
N THR A 64 9.57 -11.54 6.27
CA THR A 64 10.62 -11.79 5.28
C THR A 64 11.37 -10.52 4.89
N ARG A 65 12.70 -10.63 4.73
CA ARG A 65 13.54 -9.61 4.08
C ARG A 65 14.19 -10.19 2.82
N TYR A 66 13.69 -9.79 1.65
CA TYR A 66 14.13 -10.32 0.35
C TYR A 66 15.47 -9.74 -0.14
N TYR A 67 15.86 -8.56 0.35
CA TYR A 67 17.14 -7.92 0.03
C TYR A 67 17.99 -7.79 1.29
N GLN A 68 19.21 -8.34 1.24
CA GLN A 68 20.12 -8.49 2.38
C GLN A 68 19.43 -9.18 3.58
N PRO A 69 19.10 -10.48 3.48
CA PRO A 69 18.41 -11.18 4.55
C PRO A 69 19.15 -11.04 5.88
N ALA A 70 18.38 -10.75 6.92
CA ALA A 70 18.80 -10.70 8.31
C ALA A 70 17.76 -11.48 9.11
N ALA A 71 18.04 -11.75 10.40
CA ALA A 71 17.03 -12.32 11.29
C ALA A 71 15.76 -11.47 11.23
N ALA A 72 14.61 -12.13 11.08
CA ALA A 72 13.32 -11.45 11.04
C ALA A 72 13.08 -10.75 12.39
N ALA A 73 12.78 -9.45 12.34
CA ALA A 73 11.93 -8.85 13.36
C ALA A 73 10.50 -9.07 12.87
N SER A 74 9.61 -9.63 13.69
CA SER A 74 8.19 -9.72 13.33
C SER A 74 7.72 -8.30 13.00
N LEU A 75 7.07 -8.15 11.86
CA LEU A 75 6.43 -6.90 11.47
C LEU A 75 4.95 -7.20 11.31
N ASP A 76 4.13 -6.28 11.77
CA ASP A 76 2.79 -6.61 12.21
C ASP A 76 1.78 -6.25 11.13
N PRO A 77 0.97 -7.19 10.64
CA PRO A 77 -0.08 -6.87 9.68
C PRO A 77 -1.07 -5.83 10.23
N VAL A 78 -1.49 -4.95 9.33
CA VAL A 78 -2.63 -4.05 9.52
C VAL A 78 -3.90 -4.82 9.19
N VAL A 79 -4.92 -4.73 10.03
CA VAL A 79 -6.25 -5.30 9.79
C VAL A 79 -7.25 -4.16 9.71
N THR A 80 -7.92 -4.01 8.58
CA THR A 80 -8.93 -2.98 8.32
C THR A 80 -10.28 -3.63 8.08
N ALA A 81 -11.31 -3.15 8.75
CA ALA A 81 -12.70 -3.41 8.42
C ALA A 81 -13.26 -2.21 7.65
N ASP A 82 -13.87 -2.48 6.50
CA ASP A 82 -14.22 -1.48 5.49
C ASP A 82 -15.72 -1.50 5.18
N GLY A 83 -16.57 -1.89 6.14
CA GLY A 83 -18.02 -1.96 5.98
C GLY A 83 -18.57 -3.22 5.28
N ASP A 84 -17.85 -3.75 4.28
CA ASP A 84 -18.29 -4.92 3.50
C ASP A 84 -17.27 -6.07 3.46
N ARG A 85 -16.07 -5.86 4.01
CA ARG A 85 -14.95 -6.79 3.95
C ARG A 85 -13.92 -6.53 5.03
N LEU A 86 -13.10 -7.53 5.29
CA LEU A 86 -11.87 -7.39 6.07
C LEU A 86 -10.66 -7.38 5.14
N ARG A 87 -9.71 -6.47 5.40
CA ARG A 87 -8.43 -6.39 4.68
C ARG A 87 -7.28 -6.60 5.64
N MET A 88 -6.37 -7.51 5.35
CA MET A 88 -5.10 -7.63 6.07
C MET A 88 -3.94 -7.26 5.17
N GLU A 89 -3.13 -6.30 5.60
CA GLU A 89 -2.04 -5.74 4.81
C GLU A 89 -0.69 -5.86 5.53
N SER A 90 0.37 -6.16 4.79
CA SER A 90 1.73 -6.13 5.33
C SER A 90 2.77 -5.71 4.28
N PHE A 91 3.92 -5.24 4.74
CA PHE A 91 5.11 -5.11 3.90
C PHE A 91 6.24 -6.00 4.41
N SER A 92 7.04 -6.49 3.49
CA SER A 92 8.30 -7.14 3.84
C SER A 92 9.28 -6.21 4.55
N GLY A 93 10.26 -6.78 5.26
CA GLY A 93 11.23 -6.02 6.05
C GLY A 93 12.09 -5.05 5.23
N CYS A 94 12.28 -5.30 3.93
CA CYS A 94 12.91 -4.36 2.99
C CYS A 94 11.91 -3.43 2.28
N CYS A 95 10.63 -3.49 2.62
CA CYS A 95 9.50 -2.83 1.96
C CYS A 95 9.45 -3.07 0.45
N GLY A 96 9.97 -4.20 -0.02
CA GLY A 96 9.93 -4.54 -1.44
C GLY A 96 8.61 -5.21 -1.82
N VAL A 97 8.06 -6.03 -0.94
CA VAL A 97 6.84 -6.81 -1.22
C VAL A 97 5.74 -6.26 -0.33
N TYR A 98 4.59 -5.98 -0.92
CA TYR A 98 3.36 -5.61 -0.24
C TYR A 98 2.38 -6.76 -0.41
N ALA A 99 1.80 -7.23 0.69
CA ALA A 99 0.77 -8.25 0.71
C ALA A 99 -0.54 -7.64 1.18
N ARG A 100 -1.65 -8.01 0.53
CA ARG A 100 -3.00 -7.69 0.96
C ARG A 100 -3.90 -8.91 0.81
N LEU A 101 -4.57 -9.31 1.88
CA LEU A 101 -5.67 -10.28 1.84
C LEU A 101 -6.97 -9.51 2.01
N ASP A 102 -7.85 -9.59 1.01
CA ASP A 102 -9.22 -9.10 1.08
C ASP A 102 -10.15 -10.31 1.33
N VAL A 103 -10.83 -10.34 2.48
CA VAL A 103 -11.90 -11.29 2.80
C VAL A 103 -13.23 -10.60 2.51
N LEU A 104 -13.80 -10.91 1.36
CA LEU A 104 -15.00 -10.28 0.82
C LEU A 104 -16.25 -10.78 1.57
N ALA A 105 -17.40 -10.14 1.39
CA ALA A 105 -18.65 -10.57 2.01
C ALA A 105 -18.95 -12.07 1.89
N PRO A 106 -18.78 -12.76 0.72
CA PRO A 106 -18.99 -14.22 0.64
C PRO A 106 -17.96 -15.06 1.43
N GLY A 107 -16.85 -14.46 1.83
CA GLY A 107 -15.81 -15.05 2.68
C GLY A 107 -16.11 -14.98 4.17
N LEU A 108 -17.15 -14.22 4.57
CA LEU A 108 -17.51 -13.91 5.94
C LEU A 108 -18.89 -14.51 6.27
N ASP A 109 -19.01 -15.11 7.45
CA ASP A 109 -20.26 -15.62 8.01
C ASP A 109 -20.36 -15.19 9.47
N GLY A 110 -21.12 -14.14 9.75
CA GLY A 110 -21.23 -13.54 11.08
C GLY A 110 -21.88 -12.18 11.06
N ASP A 111 -21.50 -11.33 12.00
CA ASP A 111 -22.03 -9.98 12.14
C ASP A 111 -21.64 -9.09 10.94
N ASP A 112 -22.37 -7.98 10.79
CA ASP A 112 -22.01 -6.93 9.84
C ASP A 112 -20.58 -6.42 10.10
N VAL A 113 -19.87 -6.14 9.01
CA VAL A 113 -18.52 -5.57 9.10
C VAL A 113 -18.64 -4.08 9.41
N GLY A 114 -18.04 -3.64 10.50
CA GLY A 114 -17.93 -2.24 10.87
C GLY A 114 -16.80 -1.51 10.15
N HIS A 115 -16.40 -0.36 10.70
CA HIS A 115 -15.30 0.46 10.17
C HIS A 115 -14.21 0.63 11.23
N GLY A 116 -12.96 0.39 10.83
CA GLY A 116 -11.81 0.69 11.66
C GLY A 116 -10.57 -0.10 11.27
N THR A 117 -9.45 0.24 11.89
CA THR A 117 -8.18 -0.41 11.62
C THR A 117 -7.45 -0.69 12.93
N THR A 118 -6.91 -1.89 13.04
CA THR A 118 -5.97 -2.28 14.09
C THR A 118 -4.71 -2.85 13.44
N ASN A 119 -3.68 -3.11 14.22
CA ASN A 119 -2.45 -3.70 13.71
C ASN A 119 -1.85 -4.61 14.77
N VAL A 120 -1.57 -5.85 14.41
CA VAL A 120 -1.38 -6.95 15.36
C VAL A 120 -0.23 -7.85 14.93
N ASP A 121 0.53 -8.37 15.88
CA ASP A 121 1.58 -9.35 15.59
C ASP A 121 0.97 -10.75 15.48
N ILE A 122 1.04 -11.37 14.30
CA ILE A 122 0.70 -12.79 14.17
C ILE A 122 1.90 -13.62 14.67
N ASN A 123 1.92 -13.82 15.99
CA ASN A 123 3.00 -14.47 16.71
C ASN A 123 3.14 -15.98 16.39
N SER A 124 4.18 -16.63 16.95
CA SER A 124 4.44 -18.06 16.70
C SER A 124 3.31 -19.00 17.16
N PRO A 125 2.69 -18.84 18.35
CA PRO A 125 1.50 -19.60 18.74
C PRO A 125 0.38 -19.55 17.71
N LEU A 126 -0.04 -18.35 17.28
CA LEU A 126 -1.11 -18.17 16.29
C LEU A 126 -0.72 -18.76 14.92
N ARG A 127 0.52 -18.54 14.46
CA ARG A 127 1.04 -19.17 13.23
C ARG A 127 0.93 -20.68 13.27
N THR A 128 1.26 -21.29 14.40
CA THR A 128 1.19 -22.75 14.58
C THR A 128 -0.25 -23.23 14.51
N ALA A 129 -1.19 -22.52 15.13
CA ALA A 129 -2.61 -22.84 15.07
C ALA A 129 -3.17 -22.71 13.64
N LEU A 130 -2.87 -21.62 12.94
CA LEU A 130 -3.30 -21.40 11.55
C LEU A 130 -2.75 -22.49 10.61
N ALA A 131 -1.49 -22.91 10.81
CA ALA A 131 -0.86 -23.94 9.98
C ALA A 131 -1.51 -25.33 10.12
N ARG A 132 -2.22 -25.57 11.23
CA ARG A 132 -2.93 -26.83 11.51
C ARG A 132 -4.38 -26.85 11.00
N ILE A 133 -4.91 -25.70 10.57
CA ILE A 133 -6.27 -25.62 10.02
C ILE A 133 -6.32 -26.39 8.71
N GLY A 134 -7.10 -27.46 8.69
CA GLY A 134 -7.34 -28.31 7.54
C GLY A 134 -8.83 -28.61 7.35
N GLY A 135 -9.21 -28.95 6.12
CA GLY A 135 -10.58 -29.33 5.78
C GLY A 135 -11.60 -28.25 6.15
N LEU A 136 -12.62 -28.64 6.92
CA LEU A 136 -13.74 -27.80 7.37
C LEU A 136 -13.57 -27.34 8.84
N ALA A 137 -12.36 -27.39 9.41
CA ALA A 137 -12.12 -26.91 10.76
C ALA A 137 -12.52 -25.43 10.88
N PRO A 138 -13.39 -25.04 11.84
CA PRO A 138 -13.87 -23.68 11.94
C PRO A 138 -12.74 -22.71 12.27
N LEU A 139 -12.79 -21.53 11.66
CA LEU A 139 -11.91 -20.41 11.91
C LEU A 139 -12.77 -19.19 12.17
N ARG A 140 -12.78 -18.72 13.42
CA ARG A 140 -13.51 -17.53 13.83
C ARG A 140 -12.55 -16.37 14.06
N LEU A 141 -12.92 -15.20 13.55
CA LEU A 141 -12.22 -13.94 13.79
C LEU A 141 -13.09 -13.02 14.65
N THR A 142 -12.44 -12.29 15.54
CA THR A 142 -12.99 -11.09 16.14
C THR A 142 -11.98 -9.97 15.98
N VAL A 143 -12.39 -8.88 15.36
CA VAL A 143 -11.53 -7.73 15.11
C VAL A 143 -12.02 -6.58 15.97
N GLY A 144 -11.18 -6.09 16.87
CA GLY A 144 -11.45 -4.92 17.71
C GLY A 144 -10.49 -3.77 17.40
N PRO A 145 -10.66 -2.61 18.08
CA PRO A 145 -9.73 -1.49 17.97
C PRO A 145 -8.32 -1.85 18.44
N ASP A 146 -8.22 -2.59 19.54
CA ASP A 146 -6.94 -2.85 20.23
C ASP A 146 -6.45 -4.30 20.10
N GLU A 147 -7.23 -5.18 19.46
CA GLU A 147 -6.90 -6.61 19.37
C GLU A 147 -7.50 -7.31 18.14
N LEU A 148 -6.82 -8.38 17.72
CA LEU A 148 -7.34 -9.41 16.84
C LEU A 148 -7.43 -10.70 17.65
N GLU A 149 -8.63 -11.25 17.78
CA GLU A 149 -8.82 -12.59 18.32
C GLU A 149 -9.09 -13.59 17.20
N VAL A 150 -8.37 -14.71 17.25
CA VAL A 150 -8.56 -15.87 16.38
C VAL A 150 -8.95 -17.06 17.25
N THR A 151 -10.08 -17.70 16.95
CA THR A 151 -10.49 -18.94 17.60
C THR A 151 -10.43 -20.09 16.60
N THR A 152 -9.74 -21.16 16.97
CA THR A 152 -9.68 -22.44 16.25
C THR A 152 -10.08 -23.56 17.21
N LEU A 153 -10.11 -24.80 16.73
CA LEU A 153 -10.28 -25.97 17.62
C LEU A 153 -9.12 -26.15 18.60
N ASP A 154 -7.93 -25.62 18.29
CA ASP A 154 -6.74 -25.70 19.13
C ASP A 154 -6.73 -24.64 20.24
N GLY A 155 -7.64 -23.67 20.21
CA GLY A 155 -7.81 -22.68 21.27
C GLY A 155 -8.15 -21.26 20.78
N ARG A 156 -8.05 -20.33 21.73
CA ARG A 156 -8.29 -18.89 21.54
C ARG A 156 -6.95 -18.15 21.60
N PHE A 157 -6.67 -17.37 20.57
CA PHE A 157 -5.44 -16.58 20.41
C PHE A 157 -5.82 -15.12 20.33
N VAL A 158 -5.26 -14.27 21.19
CA VAL A 158 -5.56 -12.84 21.24
C VAL A 158 -4.27 -12.07 20.98
N GLU A 159 -4.21 -11.41 19.84
CA GLU A 159 -3.08 -10.58 19.43
C GLU A 159 -3.41 -9.11 19.69
N LYS A 160 -2.58 -8.45 20.48
CA LYS A 160 -2.77 -7.05 20.87
C LYS A 160 -2.19 -6.10 19.83
N GLN A 161 -2.68 -4.87 19.89
CA GLN A 161 -2.12 -3.80 19.08
C GLN A 161 -0.64 -3.55 19.41
N VAL A 162 0.14 -3.30 18.36
CA VAL A 162 1.58 -3.07 18.41
C VAL A 162 1.94 -1.74 17.71
N PRO A 163 3.17 -1.23 17.79
CA PRO A 163 3.54 -0.03 17.03
C PRO A 163 3.82 -0.34 15.54
N LEU A 164 3.22 0.41 14.62
CA LEU A 164 3.51 0.27 13.19
C LEU A 164 4.83 0.94 12.77
N PRO A 165 5.67 0.29 11.93
CA PRO A 165 6.89 0.91 11.44
C PRO A 165 6.62 2.13 10.55
N GLU A 166 7.24 3.28 10.83
CA GLU A 166 7.06 4.52 10.03
C GLU A 166 7.34 4.32 8.54
N ARG A 167 8.27 3.42 8.18
CA ARG A 167 8.60 3.14 6.78
C ARG A 167 7.44 2.53 5.98
N TRP A 168 6.49 1.86 6.64
CA TRP A 168 5.32 1.30 5.98
C TRP A 168 4.37 2.38 5.47
N LEU A 169 4.25 3.52 6.15
CA LEU A 169 3.38 4.62 5.70
C LEU A 169 3.75 5.14 4.32
N ARG A 170 5.05 5.36 4.10
CA ARG A 170 5.54 5.71 2.75
C ARG A 170 5.33 4.56 1.78
N GLY A 171 5.53 3.32 2.22
CA GLY A 171 5.27 2.13 1.41
C GLY A 171 3.82 2.06 0.92
N PHE A 172 2.86 2.30 1.80
CA PHE A 172 1.43 2.30 1.52
C PHE A 172 1.05 3.34 0.47
N ALA A 173 1.52 4.58 0.64
CA ALA A 173 1.28 5.67 -0.30
C ALA A 173 1.87 5.39 -1.69
N GLU A 174 3.07 4.79 -1.74
CA GLU A 174 3.73 4.45 -2.99
C GLU A 174 3.09 3.24 -3.68
N ALA A 175 2.63 2.26 -2.90
CA ALA A 175 1.91 1.10 -3.42
C ALA A 175 0.59 1.50 -4.08
N GLN A 176 -0.18 2.41 -3.47
CA GLN A 176 -1.43 2.89 -4.08
C GLN A 176 -1.19 3.67 -5.39
N VAL A 177 -0.18 4.55 -5.45
CA VAL A 177 0.12 5.35 -6.64
C VAL A 177 0.56 4.46 -7.78
N LEU A 178 1.39 3.45 -7.50
CA LEU A 178 1.78 2.45 -8.49
C LEU A 178 0.58 1.62 -8.94
N ALA A 179 -0.23 1.12 -8.01
CA ALA A 179 -1.39 0.27 -8.31
C ALA A 179 -2.42 1.00 -9.19
N ALA A 180 -2.68 2.28 -8.95
CA ALA A 180 -3.60 3.08 -9.76
C ALA A 180 -3.20 3.18 -11.26
N GLY A 181 -1.91 2.96 -11.58
CA GLY A 181 -1.40 2.95 -12.95
C GLY A 181 -1.26 1.57 -13.59
N PHE A 182 -1.69 0.48 -12.93
CA PHE A 182 -1.54 -0.88 -13.45
C PHE A 182 -2.81 -1.37 -14.12
N THR A 183 -2.64 -2.21 -15.13
CA THR A 183 -3.75 -2.86 -15.84
C THR A 183 -3.57 -4.38 -15.82
N PRO A 184 -4.66 -5.16 -15.93
CA PRO A 184 -4.56 -6.62 -16.03
C PRO A 184 -3.83 -7.00 -17.33
N ARG A 185 -2.77 -7.80 -17.21
CA ARG A 185 -1.93 -8.26 -18.32
C ARG A 185 -2.08 -9.75 -18.59
N ALA A 186 -2.47 -10.53 -17.58
CA ALA A 186 -2.74 -11.96 -17.71
C ALA A 186 -3.71 -12.42 -16.64
N GLU A 187 -4.50 -13.45 -16.97
CA GLU A 187 -5.21 -14.27 -16.02
C GLU A 187 -4.92 -15.73 -16.37
N ILE A 188 -4.45 -16.51 -15.41
CA ILE A 188 -4.03 -17.89 -15.62
C ILE A 188 -4.67 -18.83 -14.61
N PRO A 189 -4.93 -20.10 -14.96
CA PRO A 189 -5.38 -21.11 -14.00
C PRO A 189 -4.39 -21.28 -12.85
N ALA A 190 -4.90 -21.53 -11.65
CA ALA A 190 -4.06 -21.76 -10.46
C ALA A 190 -3.05 -22.91 -10.64
N THR A 191 -3.41 -23.94 -11.40
CA THR A 191 -2.52 -25.07 -11.73
C THR A 191 -1.28 -24.63 -12.53
N GLU A 192 -1.47 -23.76 -13.51
CA GLU A 192 -0.41 -23.19 -14.35
C GLU A 192 0.47 -22.22 -13.55
N ALA A 193 -0.15 -21.37 -12.73
CA ALA A 193 0.58 -20.50 -11.80
C ALA A 193 1.45 -21.33 -10.83
N SER A 194 0.87 -22.41 -10.28
CA SER A 194 1.56 -23.32 -9.36
C SER A 194 2.71 -24.06 -10.04
N ALA A 195 2.52 -24.54 -11.27
CA ALA A 195 3.58 -25.14 -12.07
C ALA A 195 4.70 -24.15 -12.33
N PHE A 196 4.38 -22.93 -12.75
CA PHE A 196 5.35 -21.86 -12.98
C PHE A 196 6.15 -21.52 -11.71
N LEU A 197 5.48 -21.29 -10.57
CA LEU A 197 6.16 -20.96 -9.32
C LEU A 197 7.06 -22.10 -8.80
N ARG A 198 6.79 -23.36 -9.14
CA ARG A 198 7.69 -24.49 -8.83
C ARG A 198 8.96 -24.50 -9.68
N THR A 199 8.95 -23.90 -10.86
CA THR A 199 10.16 -23.76 -11.71
C THR A 199 11.09 -22.66 -11.23
N LEU A 200 10.60 -21.73 -10.40
CA LEU A 200 11.42 -20.66 -9.87
C LEU A 200 12.50 -21.25 -8.97
N SER A 201 13.75 -20.88 -9.24
CA SER A 201 14.89 -21.33 -8.44
C SER A 201 14.65 -20.99 -6.97
N ARG A 202 14.96 -21.93 -6.07
CA ARG A 202 14.95 -21.68 -4.62
C ARG A 202 15.84 -20.45 -4.32
N PRO A 203 15.50 -19.63 -3.31
CA PRO A 203 16.20 -18.39 -3.06
C PRO A 203 17.70 -18.66 -2.91
N THR A 204 18.50 -18.13 -3.84
CA THR A 204 19.79 -17.61 -3.39
C THR A 204 19.43 -16.54 -2.36
N LEU A 205 20.13 -16.47 -1.23
CA LEU A 205 19.82 -15.56 -0.12
C LEU A 205 19.86 -14.06 -0.51
N ARG A 206 19.76 -13.67 -1.79
CA ARG A 206 19.80 -12.29 -2.29
C ARG A 206 18.99 -12.15 -3.58
N SER A 207 17.80 -11.59 -3.49
CA SER A 207 17.13 -11.00 -4.66
C SER A 207 17.86 -9.73 -5.10
N SER A 208 18.10 -9.55 -6.40
CA SER A 208 18.75 -8.35 -6.93
C SER A 208 18.36 -8.09 -8.38
N ALA A 209 18.86 -7.02 -9.00
CA ALA A 209 18.58 -6.71 -10.41
C ALA A 209 18.94 -7.88 -11.36
N ARG A 210 19.93 -8.70 -10.98
CA ARG A 210 20.37 -9.88 -11.75
C ARG A 210 19.36 -11.04 -11.70
N THR A 211 18.44 -11.04 -10.74
CA THR A 211 17.37 -12.04 -10.64
C THR A 211 16.11 -11.61 -11.38
N THR A 212 16.05 -10.39 -11.93
CA THR A 212 14.94 -9.97 -12.79
C THR A 212 14.79 -10.91 -13.98
N ARG A 213 13.57 -11.38 -14.21
CA ARG A 213 13.16 -12.19 -15.35
C ARG A 213 11.95 -11.55 -16.02
N TRP A 214 11.56 -12.11 -17.16
CA TRP A 214 10.35 -11.71 -17.86
C TRP A 214 9.52 -12.95 -18.18
N VAL A 215 8.21 -12.77 -18.28
CA VAL A 215 7.28 -13.80 -18.76
C VAL A 215 6.34 -13.20 -19.79
N VAL A 216 6.00 -13.99 -20.81
CA VAL A 216 5.02 -13.61 -21.81
C VAL A 216 3.77 -14.47 -21.61
N PRO A 217 2.59 -13.88 -21.44
CA PRO A 217 1.33 -14.61 -21.46
C PRO A 217 1.11 -15.25 -22.84
N VAL A 218 0.81 -16.55 -22.88
CA VAL A 218 0.53 -17.27 -24.14
C VAL A 218 -0.81 -17.95 -24.07
N GLY A 219 -1.66 -17.66 -25.07
CA GLY A 219 -2.99 -18.23 -25.21
C GLY A 219 -3.93 -17.94 -24.03
N GLY A 220 -3.66 -16.90 -23.25
CA GLY A 220 -4.46 -16.51 -22.07
C GLY A 220 -4.50 -17.56 -20.95
N ARG A 221 -3.59 -18.53 -20.94
CA ARG A 221 -3.63 -19.66 -20.01
C ARG A 221 -2.28 -20.01 -19.39
N THR A 222 -1.19 -19.63 -20.03
CA THR A 222 0.17 -20.03 -19.62
C THR A 222 1.11 -18.83 -19.58
N LEU A 223 2.15 -18.91 -18.76
CA LEU A 223 3.25 -17.94 -18.72
C LEU A 223 4.51 -18.60 -19.26
N ARG A 224 5.05 -18.07 -20.36
CA ARG A 224 6.33 -18.56 -20.92
C ARG A 224 7.48 -17.67 -20.46
N PRO A 225 8.57 -18.23 -19.90
CA PRO A 225 9.76 -17.45 -19.59
C PRO A 225 10.32 -16.74 -20.81
N ALA A 226 10.75 -15.49 -20.62
CA ALA A 226 11.45 -14.67 -21.59
C ALA A 226 12.76 -14.16 -20.97
N SER A 227 13.82 -14.12 -21.79
CA SER A 227 15.15 -13.68 -21.37
C SER A 227 15.37 -12.17 -21.48
N ARG A 228 14.47 -11.46 -22.16
CA ARG A 228 14.53 -10.01 -22.42
C ARG A 228 13.14 -9.40 -22.38
N PRO A 229 13.02 -8.09 -22.13
CA PRO A 229 11.76 -7.36 -22.30
C PRO A 229 11.28 -7.41 -23.75
N SER A 230 9.97 -7.45 -23.92
CA SER A 230 9.24 -7.27 -25.17
C SER A 230 7.90 -6.58 -24.84
N PRO A 231 7.15 -6.03 -25.83
CA PRO A 231 5.90 -5.31 -25.56
C PRO A 231 4.88 -6.07 -24.69
N ASP A 232 4.79 -7.39 -24.88
CA ASP A 232 3.88 -8.27 -24.14
C ASP A 232 4.51 -8.93 -22.91
N ALA A 233 5.80 -8.67 -22.66
CA ALA A 233 6.50 -9.27 -21.54
C ALA A 233 6.15 -8.55 -20.22
N ILE A 234 5.76 -9.35 -19.23
CA ILE A 234 5.57 -8.91 -17.85
C ILE A 234 6.88 -9.08 -17.10
N CYS A 235 7.34 -8.03 -16.44
CA CYS A 235 8.53 -8.07 -15.59
C CYS A 235 8.28 -8.91 -14.33
N LEU A 236 9.27 -9.72 -13.95
CA LEU A 236 9.33 -10.43 -12.67
C LEU A 236 10.57 -9.97 -11.89
N PRO A 237 10.46 -8.92 -11.08
CA PRO A 237 11.59 -8.32 -10.36
C PRO A 237 11.96 -9.15 -9.12
N GLY A 238 12.75 -10.21 -9.33
CA GLY A 238 13.12 -11.19 -8.31
C GLY A 238 12.00 -12.23 -8.10
N PRO A 239 11.84 -13.19 -9.03
CA PRO A 239 10.75 -14.17 -9.01
C PRO A 239 10.62 -14.95 -7.69
N GLU A 240 11.73 -15.20 -7.00
CA GLU A 240 11.78 -15.84 -5.68
C GLU A 240 10.92 -15.14 -4.62
N ARG A 241 10.56 -13.87 -4.83
CA ARG A 241 9.66 -13.11 -3.95
C ARG A 241 8.22 -13.59 -4.02
N LEU A 242 7.85 -14.34 -5.06
CA LEU A 242 6.53 -14.97 -5.23
C LEU A 242 6.41 -16.30 -4.49
N LEU A 243 7.49 -16.85 -3.93
CA LEU A 243 7.44 -18.14 -3.24
C LEU A 243 6.47 -18.16 -2.04
N ALA A 244 6.18 -17.00 -1.46
CA ALA A 244 5.17 -16.84 -0.41
C ALA A 244 3.74 -17.26 -0.86
N LEU A 245 3.47 -17.27 -2.18
CA LEU A 245 2.19 -17.75 -2.74
C LEU A 245 2.10 -19.28 -2.84
N GLN A 246 3.21 -20.03 -2.77
CA GLN A 246 3.19 -21.47 -3.06
C GLN A 246 2.20 -22.23 -2.18
N GLN A 247 2.09 -21.87 -0.90
CA GLN A 247 1.19 -22.54 0.03
C GLN A 247 -0.29 -22.25 -0.29
N VAL A 248 -0.62 -21.03 -0.71
CA VAL A 248 -2.01 -20.60 -0.92
C VAL A 248 -2.57 -21.05 -2.28
N LEU A 249 -1.71 -21.28 -3.28
CA LEU A 249 -2.12 -21.64 -4.64
C LEU A 249 -2.91 -22.95 -4.75
N ARG A 250 -2.79 -23.86 -3.78
CA ARG A 250 -3.59 -25.10 -3.75
C ARG A 250 -5.09 -24.83 -3.55
N HIS A 251 -5.44 -23.67 -3.01
CA HIS A 251 -6.81 -23.24 -2.75
C HIS A 251 -7.32 -22.25 -3.79
N ALA A 252 -6.46 -21.85 -4.73
CA ALA A 252 -6.77 -20.80 -5.68
C ALA A 252 -7.59 -21.32 -6.87
N THR A 253 -8.46 -20.46 -7.40
CA THR A 253 -9.20 -20.71 -8.64
C THR A 253 -8.44 -20.19 -9.85
N ALA A 254 -7.92 -18.96 -9.76
CA ALA A 254 -7.15 -18.30 -10.79
C ALA A 254 -6.11 -17.35 -10.19
N VAL A 255 -5.16 -16.94 -11.03
CA VAL A 255 -4.17 -15.92 -10.71
C VAL A 255 -4.20 -14.84 -11.77
N ARG A 256 -4.42 -13.60 -11.37
CA ARG A 256 -4.37 -12.44 -12.25
C ARG A 256 -3.09 -11.66 -12.01
N VAL A 257 -2.48 -11.21 -13.10
CA VAL A 257 -1.22 -10.46 -13.08
C VAL A 257 -1.46 -9.07 -13.63
N TYR A 258 -1.12 -8.05 -12.84
CA TYR A 258 -1.20 -6.65 -13.24
C TYR A 258 0.18 -6.04 -13.37
N ALA A 259 0.37 -5.20 -14.38
CA ALA A 259 1.61 -4.46 -14.59
C ALA A 259 1.31 -3.14 -15.33
N PRO A 260 2.27 -2.19 -15.38
CA PRO A 260 2.13 -0.99 -16.21
C PRO A 260 1.87 -1.33 -17.68
N VAL A 261 1.13 -0.47 -18.38
CA VAL A 261 0.91 -0.57 -19.83
C VAL A 261 2.24 -0.44 -20.58
N ASP A 262 3.01 0.61 -20.25
CA ASP A 262 4.27 0.98 -20.92
C ASP A 262 5.49 0.73 -20.03
N ALA A 263 5.71 -0.51 -19.59
CA ALA A 263 6.90 -0.85 -18.80
C ALA A 263 8.23 -0.63 -19.56
N GLY A 264 8.18 -0.49 -20.89
CA GLY A 264 9.36 -0.31 -21.73
C GLY A 264 10.34 -1.47 -21.58
N SER A 265 11.63 -1.16 -21.58
CA SER A 265 12.71 -2.14 -21.36
C SER A 265 13.14 -2.26 -19.89
N ASP A 266 12.55 -1.47 -18.99
CA ASP A 266 13.02 -1.33 -17.61
C ASP A 266 12.32 -2.31 -16.66
N ALA A 267 12.98 -2.58 -15.54
CA ALA A 267 12.37 -3.37 -14.47
C ALA A 267 11.20 -2.59 -13.86
N ALA A 268 10.00 -3.17 -13.92
CA ALA A 268 8.77 -2.57 -13.43
C ALA A 268 8.25 -3.32 -12.20
N ALA A 269 7.43 -2.63 -11.41
CA ALA A 269 6.66 -3.27 -10.36
C ALA A 269 5.52 -4.09 -10.99
N VAL A 270 5.11 -5.16 -10.32
CA VAL A 270 4.12 -6.12 -10.81
C VAL A 270 3.26 -6.60 -9.65
N VAL A 271 2.00 -6.92 -9.93
CA VAL A 271 1.07 -7.46 -8.94
C VAL A 271 0.63 -8.85 -9.35
N TRP A 272 0.57 -9.76 -8.39
CA TRP A 272 0.01 -11.09 -8.50
C TRP A 272 -1.18 -11.18 -7.55
N GLU A 273 -2.38 -11.26 -8.10
CA GLU A 273 -3.62 -11.47 -7.36
C GLU A 273 -4.04 -12.94 -7.47
N VAL A 274 -4.13 -13.62 -6.34
CA VAL A 274 -4.61 -14.99 -6.22
C VAL A 274 -6.07 -14.95 -5.81
N GLN A 275 -6.95 -15.46 -6.67
CA GLN A 275 -8.38 -15.59 -6.38
C GLN A 275 -8.62 -16.84 -5.54
N LEU A 276 -9.32 -16.67 -4.42
CA LEU A 276 -9.62 -17.70 -3.43
C LEU A 276 -11.14 -17.73 -3.18
N PRO A 277 -11.71 -18.82 -2.64
CA PRO A 277 -13.12 -18.83 -2.27
C PRO A 277 -13.45 -17.70 -1.28
N GLY A 278 -14.29 -16.74 -1.70
CA GLY A 278 -14.68 -15.58 -0.90
C GLY A 278 -13.55 -14.57 -0.61
N MET A 279 -12.37 -14.70 -1.22
CA MET A 279 -11.18 -13.93 -0.85
C MET A 279 -10.31 -13.57 -2.08
N ARG A 280 -9.48 -12.53 -1.94
CA ARG A 280 -8.39 -12.21 -2.87
C ARG A 280 -7.11 -11.98 -2.09
N LEU A 281 -6.02 -12.63 -2.51
CA LEU A 281 -4.69 -12.39 -1.95
C LEU A 281 -3.79 -11.74 -3.00
N THR A 282 -3.37 -10.51 -2.75
CA THR A 282 -2.56 -9.70 -3.64
C THR A 282 -1.14 -9.60 -3.11
N LEU A 283 -0.14 -9.96 -3.93
CA LEU A 283 1.26 -9.60 -3.72
C LEU A 283 1.73 -8.61 -4.78
N MET A 284 2.13 -7.42 -4.34
CA MET A 284 2.79 -6.43 -5.18
C MET A 284 4.30 -6.46 -4.96
N LEU A 285 5.04 -6.62 -6.04
CA LEU A 285 6.49 -6.58 -6.06
C LEU A 285 6.97 -5.23 -6.56
N SER A 286 7.80 -4.56 -5.77
CA SER A 286 8.56 -3.39 -6.23
C SER A 286 9.50 -3.74 -7.38
N GLN A 287 9.93 -2.73 -8.13
CA GLN A 287 10.72 -2.80 -9.37
C GLN A 287 12.01 -3.62 -9.25
N ASN A 288 12.57 -3.74 -8.06
CA ASN A 288 13.72 -4.61 -7.74
C ASN A 288 13.79 -4.79 -6.22
N ALA A 289 14.27 -5.94 -5.75
CA ALA A 289 14.38 -6.23 -4.32
C ALA A 289 15.23 -5.22 -3.53
N SER A 290 16.25 -4.59 -4.13
CA SER A 290 17.02 -3.52 -3.49
C SER A 290 16.30 -2.16 -3.44
N ARG A 291 15.09 -2.10 -4.01
CA ARG A 291 14.23 -0.93 -4.08
C ARG A 291 12.92 -1.21 -3.35
N GLY A 292 12.82 -0.79 -2.10
CA GLY A 292 11.54 -0.83 -1.39
C GLY A 292 10.63 0.32 -1.83
N PHE A 293 9.30 0.11 -1.77
CA PHE A 293 8.28 1.11 -2.10
C PHE A 293 8.53 2.45 -1.40
N SER A 294 8.86 2.40 -0.10
CA SER A 294 9.10 3.59 0.74
C SER A 294 10.16 4.60 0.25
N GLY A 295 10.95 4.26 -0.77
CA GLY A 295 11.99 5.11 -1.36
C GLY A 295 11.78 5.48 -2.84
N GLU A 296 10.62 5.14 -3.42
CA GLU A 296 10.32 5.33 -4.84
C GLU A 296 10.03 6.79 -5.19
N GLY A 297 9.35 7.56 -4.34
CA GLY A 297 9.09 8.98 -4.56
C GLY A 297 8.06 9.28 -5.65
N GLY A 298 7.18 8.33 -5.99
CA GLY A 298 6.08 8.54 -6.93
C GLY A 298 5.07 9.56 -6.41
N VAL A 299 4.91 9.65 -5.09
CA VAL A 299 4.00 10.61 -4.44
C VAL A 299 4.46 12.08 -4.52
N LEU A 300 5.72 12.33 -4.84
CA LEU A 300 6.35 13.64 -4.62
C LEU A 300 5.79 14.76 -5.49
N HIS A 301 5.31 14.43 -6.69
CA HIS A 301 4.71 15.42 -7.58
C HIS A 301 3.39 15.94 -7.00
N ASP A 302 2.48 15.03 -6.65
CA ASP A 302 1.18 15.37 -6.03
C ASP A 302 1.36 16.17 -4.74
N LEU A 303 2.30 15.75 -3.88
CA LEU A 303 2.60 16.46 -2.62
C LEU A 303 3.24 17.85 -2.83
N ALA A 304 3.85 18.08 -3.99
CA ALA A 304 4.45 19.37 -4.31
C ALA A 304 3.42 20.40 -4.79
N THR A 305 2.24 19.96 -5.22
CA THR A 305 1.14 20.82 -5.64
C THR A 305 0.69 21.70 -4.48
N GLY A 306 0.71 23.03 -4.67
CA GLY A 306 0.51 23.99 -3.58
C GLY A 306 -0.85 23.94 -2.87
N THR A 307 -1.88 23.31 -3.46
CA THR A 307 -3.22 23.15 -2.85
C THR A 307 -3.46 21.76 -2.28
N ALA A 308 -2.52 20.83 -2.42
CA ALA A 308 -2.77 19.42 -2.16
C ALA A 308 -3.15 19.12 -0.70
N ALA A 309 -2.62 19.89 0.25
CA ALA A 309 -2.98 19.76 1.68
C ALA A 309 -4.42 20.21 1.94
N ASP A 310 -4.79 21.42 1.49
CA ASP A 310 -6.15 21.96 1.66
C ASP A 310 -7.19 21.09 0.93
N ASP A 311 -6.83 20.59 -0.27
CA ASP A 311 -7.67 19.66 -1.04
C ASP A 311 -7.85 18.34 -0.29
N ALA A 312 -6.80 17.84 0.38
CA ALA A 312 -6.87 16.64 1.19
C ALA A 312 -7.76 16.82 2.42
N ASP A 313 -7.69 17.96 3.10
CA ASP A 313 -8.57 18.26 4.23
C ASP A 313 -10.04 18.29 3.78
N LEU A 314 -10.36 18.98 2.67
CA LEU A 314 -11.71 19.00 2.10
C LEU A 314 -12.17 17.60 1.67
N VAL A 315 -11.36 16.87 0.90
CA VAL A 315 -11.69 15.53 0.44
C VAL A 315 -11.92 14.62 1.63
N SER A 316 -11.08 14.67 2.67
CA SER A 316 -11.21 13.83 3.87
C SER A 316 -12.54 14.00 4.60
N ALA A 317 -13.12 15.21 4.60
CA ALA A 317 -14.43 15.46 5.19
C ALA A 317 -15.59 14.89 4.36
N LEU A 318 -15.37 14.64 3.06
CA LEU A 318 -16.38 14.10 2.14
C LEU A 318 -16.35 12.58 2.03
N LEU A 319 -15.25 11.97 2.48
CA LEU A 319 -15.05 10.53 2.60
C LEU A 319 -16.06 9.96 3.60
N ALA A 320 -17.20 9.47 3.09
CA ALA A 320 -18.33 8.98 3.87
C ALA A 320 -18.14 7.55 4.39
N TRP A 321 -16.89 7.11 4.59
CA TRP A 321 -16.52 5.75 4.98
C TRP A 321 -17.08 4.65 4.07
N GLU A 322 -17.28 4.96 2.78
CA GLU A 322 -17.75 3.99 1.80
C GLU A 322 -16.61 3.01 1.43
N PRO A 323 -16.90 1.71 1.22
CA PRO A 323 -15.86 0.71 0.90
C PRO A 323 -15.10 1.01 -0.40
N ARG A 324 -15.69 1.85 -1.26
CA ARG A 324 -15.15 2.29 -2.53
C ARG A 324 -15.25 3.81 -2.62
N ILE A 325 -14.14 4.42 -2.97
CA ILE A 325 -14.03 5.86 -3.14
C ILE A 325 -13.97 6.17 -4.64
N ASP A 326 -15.05 6.75 -5.16
CA ASP A 326 -15.16 7.19 -6.56
C ASP A 326 -14.63 8.63 -6.72
N VAL A 327 -13.59 8.77 -7.54
CA VAL A 327 -12.95 10.06 -7.85
C VAL A 327 -13.91 11.02 -8.57
N ALA A 328 -14.78 10.51 -9.44
CA ALA A 328 -15.74 11.34 -10.19
C ALA A 328 -16.83 11.88 -9.27
N GLU A 329 -17.32 11.08 -8.32
CA GLU A 329 -18.29 11.55 -7.32
C GLU A 329 -17.66 12.56 -6.36
N LEU A 330 -16.45 12.28 -5.85
CA LEU A 330 -15.71 13.24 -5.03
C LEU A 330 -15.43 14.55 -5.78
N SER A 331 -15.10 14.47 -7.06
CA SER A 331 -14.89 15.64 -7.91
C SER A 331 -16.14 16.53 -7.96
N ARG A 332 -17.34 15.93 -8.13
CA ARG A 332 -18.61 16.66 -8.08
C ARG A 332 -18.89 17.27 -6.71
N ARG A 333 -18.76 16.49 -5.63
CA ARG A 333 -19.07 16.93 -4.26
C ARG A 333 -18.10 18.00 -3.75
N ALA A 334 -16.82 17.88 -4.07
CA ALA A 334 -15.79 18.84 -3.65
C ALA A 334 -15.71 20.07 -4.56
N GLY A 335 -16.31 20.03 -5.75
CA GLY A 335 -16.12 21.07 -6.77
C GLY A 335 -14.67 21.16 -7.27
N LEU A 336 -13.92 20.04 -7.21
CA LEU A 336 -12.51 19.97 -7.59
C LEU A 336 -12.34 19.15 -8.88
N PRO A 337 -11.42 19.52 -9.79
CA PRO A 337 -11.02 18.65 -10.90
C PRO A 337 -10.50 17.29 -10.39
N ALA A 338 -10.76 16.22 -11.15
CA ALA A 338 -10.34 14.86 -10.79
C ALA A 338 -8.83 14.73 -10.50
N GLU A 339 -7.99 15.50 -11.19
CA GLU A 339 -6.54 15.60 -10.94
C GLU A 339 -6.23 16.06 -9.50
N ARG A 340 -6.93 17.09 -9.01
CA ARG A 340 -6.76 17.59 -7.63
C ARG A 340 -7.29 16.61 -6.60
N VAL A 341 -8.41 15.93 -6.89
CA VAL A 341 -8.92 14.85 -6.03
C VAL A 341 -7.92 13.70 -5.94
N ARG A 342 -7.31 13.27 -7.05
CA ARG A 342 -6.25 12.26 -7.03
C ARG A 342 -5.04 12.70 -6.21
N ALA A 343 -4.58 13.94 -6.39
CA ALA A 343 -3.47 14.48 -5.59
C ALA A 343 -3.82 14.53 -4.08
N ALA A 344 -5.05 14.90 -3.73
CA ALA A 344 -5.56 14.87 -2.37
C ALA A 344 -5.58 13.45 -1.78
N LEU A 345 -6.07 12.46 -2.54
CA LEU A 345 -6.01 11.04 -2.14
C LEU A 345 -4.57 10.54 -2.00
N THR A 346 -3.63 11.02 -2.81
CA THR A 346 -2.19 10.75 -2.64
C THR A 346 -1.69 11.29 -1.30
N VAL A 347 -2.05 12.53 -0.93
CA VAL A 347 -1.71 13.14 0.37
C VAL A 347 -2.29 12.31 1.52
N LEU A 348 -3.58 11.95 1.47
CA LEU A 348 -4.23 11.11 2.49
C LEU A 348 -3.59 9.70 2.57
N GLY A 349 -3.14 9.13 1.46
CA GLY A 349 -2.38 7.88 1.49
C GLY A 349 -1.05 8.01 2.24
N THR A 350 -0.40 9.17 2.23
CA THR A 350 0.83 9.40 3.02
C THR A 350 0.60 9.54 4.53
N SER A 351 -0.63 9.83 4.97
CA SER A 351 -1.05 9.67 6.37
C SER A 351 -1.58 8.27 6.67
N GLY A 352 -1.58 7.37 5.67
CA GLY A 352 -2.01 5.99 5.80
C GLY A 352 -3.47 5.75 5.45
N GLN A 353 -4.26 6.80 5.22
CA GLN A 353 -5.72 6.82 5.21
C GLN A 353 -6.39 6.18 3.97
N ILE A 354 -5.64 6.02 2.88
CA ILE A 354 -6.18 5.58 1.57
C ILE A 354 -5.34 4.44 1.00
N GLY A 355 -6.00 3.38 0.54
CA GLY A 355 -5.43 2.34 -0.32
C GLY A 355 -6.05 2.35 -1.71
N TYR A 356 -5.60 1.42 -2.58
CA TYR A 356 -6.16 1.23 -3.92
C TYR A 356 -6.41 -0.25 -4.21
N ASP A 357 -7.61 -0.60 -4.67
CA ASP A 357 -8.00 -1.96 -5.05
C ASP A 357 -7.98 -2.13 -6.57
N LEU A 358 -7.04 -2.94 -7.07
CA LEU A 358 -6.85 -3.22 -8.50
C LEU A 358 -8.00 -4.02 -9.12
N ALA A 359 -8.71 -4.82 -8.32
CA ALA A 359 -9.84 -5.61 -8.82
C ALA A 359 -11.08 -4.73 -9.03
N GLU A 360 -11.19 -3.65 -8.27
CA GLU A 360 -12.34 -2.73 -8.29
C GLU A 360 -12.01 -1.39 -8.94
N GLU A 361 -10.74 -1.17 -9.29
CA GLU A 361 -10.20 0.07 -9.85
C GLU A 361 -10.61 1.31 -9.04
N ALA A 362 -10.61 1.15 -7.71
CA ALA A 362 -11.13 2.16 -6.78
C ALA A 362 -10.20 2.34 -5.58
N HIS A 363 -10.22 3.55 -5.02
CA HIS A 363 -9.59 3.82 -3.73
C HIS A 363 -10.46 3.26 -2.59
N PHE A 364 -9.86 2.93 -1.45
CA PHE A 364 -10.57 2.45 -0.26
C PHE A 364 -9.99 3.06 1.03
N HIS A 365 -10.77 3.03 2.12
CA HIS A 365 -10.35 3.58 3.42
C HIS A 365 -9.39 2.66 4.17
N ARG A 366 -8.37 3.25 4.79
CA ARG A 366 -7.45 2.56 5.70
C ARG A 366 -7.04 3.50 6.84
N HIS A 367 -7.78 3.53 7.94
CA HIS A 367 -7.52 4.52 8.98
C HIS A 367 -6.37 4.12 9.94
N LEU A 368 -5.12 4.33 9.52
CA LEU A 368 -3.95 4.10 10.38
C LEU A 368 -3.83 5.18 11.47
N PRO A 369 -3.32 4.86 12.67
CA PRO A 369 -3.23 5.76 13.83
C PRO A 369 -2.07 6.77 13.70
N PHE A 370 -1.97 7.47 12.56
CA PHE A 370 -0.94 8.49 12.32
C PHE A 370 -1.56 9.87 12.14
N SER A 371 -0.94 10.87 12.76
CA SER A 371 -1.36 12.27 12.62
C SER A 371 -1.18 12.77 11.18
N ALA A 372 -2.22 13.41 10.65
CA ALA A 372 -2.11 14.22 9.43
C ALA A 372 -1.00 15.27 9.60
N GLY A 373 -0.19 15.50 8.55
CA GLY A 373 0.89 16.50 8.56
C GLY A 373 2.33 15.96 8.62
N GLY A 374 2.56 14.69 8.97
CA GLY A 374 3.92 14.12 9.00
C GLY A 374 4.54 13.85 7.61
N ALA A 375 3.76 13.96 6.53
CA ALA A 375 4.17 13.57 5.17
C ALA A 375 5.41 14.32 4.67
N GLU A 376 5.51 15.62 4.94
CA GLU A 376 6.61 16.46 4.48
C GLU A 376 7.92 16.17 5.24
N ALA A 377 7.85 16.08 6.57
CA ALA A 377 9.01 15.73 7.41
C ALA A 377 9.67 14.42 6.96
N ARG A 378 8.85 13.47 6.48
CA ARG A 378 9.26 12.15 6.01
C ARG A 378 9.79 12.14 4.56
N ASN A 379 9.76 13.26 3.84
CA ASN A 379 10.21 13.37 2.44
C ASN A 379 11.35 14.39 2.26
N PRO A 380 12.63 13.98 2.44
CA PRO A 380 13.78 14.87 2.33
C PRO A 380 13.89 15.61 0.99
N ARG A 381 13.46 14.98 -0.11
CA ARG A 381 13.47 15.61 -1.45
C ARG A 381 12.44 16.73 -1.58
N LEU A 382 11.24 16.54 -1.02
CA LEU A 382 10.19 17.56 -1.01
C LEU A 382 10.60 18.76 -0.15
N ARG A 383 11.09 18.49 1.07
CA ARG A 383 11.64 19.52 1.96
C ARG A 383 12.77 20.31 1.31
N GLY A 384 13.71 19.60 0.66
CA GLY A 384 14.80 20.24 -0.09
C GLY A 384 14.32 21.07 -1.28
N ALA A 385 13.24 20.66 -1.95
CA ALA A 385 12.64 21.43 -3.04
C ALA A 385 12.00 22.72 -2.51
N ARG A 386 11.21 22.64 -1.44
CA ARG A 386 10.58 23.82 -0.82
C ARG A 386 11.59 24.81 -0.26
N ALA A 387 12.69 24.33 0.34
CA ALA A 387 13.79 25.20 0.76
C ALA A 387 14.39 25.99 -0.41
N LEU A 388 14.63 25.34 -1.56
CA LEU A 388 15.11 26.03 -2.77
C LEU A 388 14.13 27.10 -3.26
N VAL A 389 12.82 26.83 -3.18
CA VAL A 389 11.78 27.80 -3.55
C VAL A 389 11.78 28.98 -2.57
N ALA A 390 11.78 28.72 -1.27
CA ALA A 390 11.77 29.75 -0.22
C ALA A 390 13.02 30.65 -0.27
N GLU A 391 14.17 30.11 -0.65
CA GLU A 391 15.43 30.85 -0.81
C GLU A 391 15.51 31.67 -2.12
N GLY A 392 14.48 31.64 -2.97
CA GLY A 392 14.47 32.27 -4.28
C GLY A 392 15.53 31.69 -5.23
N ALA A 393 15.91 30.42 -5.04
CA ALA A 393 17.03 29.79 -5.75
C ALA A 393 16.63 29.19 -7.11
N VAL A 394 15.39 29.40 -7.57
CA VAL A 394 14.89 28.92 -8.86
C VAL A 394 14.73 30.10 -9.81
N ARG A 395 15.43 30.07 -10.94
CA ARG A 395 15.29 31.07 -12.03
C ARG A 395 14.80 30.37 -13.29
N LEU A 396 13.61 30.72 -13.74
CA LEU A 396 13.02 30.21 -14.97
C LEU A 396 13.56 31.01 -16.18
N ASP A 397 13.85 30.31 -17.27
CA ASP A 397 14.37 30.85 -18.53
C ASP A 397 13.79 30.03 -19.70
N GLY A 398 12.53 30.30 -20.03
CA GLY A 398 11.74 29.49 -20.96
C GLY A 398 11.65 28.02 -20.54
N ASP A 399 12.08 27.12 -21.42
CA ASP A 399 12.09 25.67 -21.19
C ASP A 399 13.19 25.22 -20.23
N LEU A 400 14.16 26.10 -19.96
CA LEU A 400 15.23 25.87 -19.00
C LEU A 400 14.92 26.54 -17.66
N ALA A 401 15.49 25.98 -16.60
CA ALA A 401 15.50 26.61 -15.29
C ALA A 401 16.84 26.34 -14.60
N ARG A 402 17.40 27.37 -13.97
CA ARG A 402 18.61 27.26 -13.13
C ARG A 402 18.18 27.19 -11.68
N VAL A 403 18.66 26.18 -10.97
CA VAL A 403 18.29 25.90 -9.57
C VAL A 403 19.54 25.80 -8.71
N GLY A 404 19.66 26.66 -7.70
CA GLY A 404 20.80 26.74 -6.78
C GLY A 404 21.54 28.08 -6.85
N LYS A 405 22.64 28.18 -6.10
CA LYS A 405 23.51 29.37 -6.02
C LYS A 405 24.98 28.96 -6.16
N GLY A 406 25.81 29.85 -6.73
CA GLY A 406 27.26 29.64 -6.90
C GLY A 406 27.60 28.39 -7.71
N ASP A 407 28.57 27.62 -7.24
CA ASP A 407 29.09 26.42 -7.94
C ASP A 407 28.14 25.20 -7.86
N HIS A 408 27.02 25.31 -7.16
CA HIS A 408 26.02 24.24 -7.00
C HIS A 408 24.76 24.45 -7.85
N VAL A 409 24.87 25.18 -8.95
CA VAL A 409 23.75 25.40 -9.88
C VAL A 409 23.52 24.15 -10.74
N HIS A 410 22.28 23.66 -10.71
CA HIS A 410 21.79 22.63 -11.62
C HIS A 410 20.85 23.23 -12.65
N VAL A 411 20.85 22.64 -13.85
CA VAL A 411 19.93 23.01 -14.93
C VAL A 411 18.83 21.97 -14.99
N VAL A 412 17.59 22.45 -15.01
CA VAL A 412 16.39 21.65 -15.25
C VAL A 412 15.84 22.06 -16.62
N ARG A 413 15.46 21.09 -17.43
CA ARG A 413 14.87 21.31 -18.77
C ARG A 413 13.52 20.60 -18.84
N ALA A 414 12.50 21.30 -19.29
CA ALA A 414 11.25 20.69 -19.73
C ALA A 414 11.31 20.33 -21.21
N ASP A 415 10.77 19.18 -21.58
CA ASP A 415 10.45 18.87 -22.98
C ASP A 415 9.06 19.41 -23.36
N ASP A 416 8.68 19.26 -24.62
CA ASP A 416 7.40 19.71 -25.18
C ASP A 416 6.19 19.06 -24.48
N ALA A 417 6.39 17.90 -23.84
CA ALA A 417 5.38 17.20 -23.04
C ALA A 417 5.37 17.63 -21.57
N GLY A 418 6.16 18.64 -21.20
CA GLY A 418 6.30 19.14 -19.83
C GLY A 418 7.14 18.25 -18.90
N ARG A 419 7.76 17.18 -19.40
CA ARG A 419 8.58 16.28 -18.59
C ARG A 419 9.90 16.95 -18.25
N LEU A 420 10.22 16.96 -16.96
CA LEU A 420 11.42 17.59 -16.46
C LEU A 420 12.61 16.64 -16.46
N SER A 421 13.75 17.13 -16.91
CA SER A 421 15.07 16.50 -16.82
C SER A 421 16.04 17.41 -16.08
N CYS A 422 17.07 16.88 -15.40
CA CYS A 422 17.94 17.68 -14.55
C CYS A 422 19.42 17.26 -14.67
N THR A 423 20.36 18.19 -14.49
CA THR A 423 21.81 17.88 -14.51
C THR A 423 22.36 17.32 -13.19
N CYS A 424 21.54 17.16 -12.15
CA CYS A 424 22.01 16.66 -10.86
C CYS A 424 22.30 15.15 -10.85
N LEU A 425 23.13 14.71 -9.90
CA LEU A 425 23.52 13.30 -9.75
C LEU A 425 22.32 12.35 -9.60
N TRP A 426 21.26 12.76 -8.90
CA TRP A 426 20.04 11.96 -8.75
C TRP A 426 19.42 11.64 -10.11
N TRP A 427 19.27 12.66 -10.97
CA TRP A 427 18.72 12.46 -12.30
C TRP A 427 19.66 11.65 -13.19
N ALA A 428 20.97 11.93 -13.14
CA ALA A 428 21.96 11.15 -13.89
C ALA A 428 21.88 9.65 -13.55
N LYS A 429 21.65 9.31 -12.28
CA LYS A 429 21.56 7.92 -11.80
C LYS A 429 20.21 7.25 -12.06
N TYR A 430 19.10 7.97 -11.92
CA TYR A 430 17.77 7.35 -11.89
C TYR A 430 16.85 7.77 -13.04
N ARG A 431 17.13 8.88 -13.73
CA ARG A 431 16.36 9.37 -14.89
C ARG A 431 14.84 9.38 -14.69
N GLY A 432 14.38 9.77 -13.49
CA GLY A 432 12.97 9.80 -13.12
C GLY A 432 12.41 8.48 -12.59
N GLY A 433 13.09 7.35 -12.78
CA GLY A 433 12.63 6.02 -12.35
C GLY A 433 12.54 5.83 -10.82
N ARG A 434 13.05 6.78 -10.02
CA ARG A 434 12.85 6.88 -8.56
C ARG A 434 12.19 8.21 -8.18
N GLY A 435 11.27 8.70 -8.99
CA GLY A 435 10.62 9.99 -8.78
C GLY A 435 11.55 11.18 -9.00
N PRO A 436 11.01 12.40 -8.97
CA PRO A 436 11.74 13.61 -9.31
C PRO A 436 12.83 13.94 -8.27
N CYS A 437 13.89 14.62 -8.72
CA CYS A 437 14.88 15.20 -7.81
C CYS A 437 14.32 16.48 -7.17
N ARG A 438 14.96 16.96 -6.10
CA ARG A 438 14.56 18.22 -5.43
C ARG A 438 14.52 19.43 -6.38
N HIS A 439 15.41 19.47 -7.39
CA HIS A 439 15.49 20.60 -8.32
C HIS A 439 14.33 20.61 -9.31
N ALA A 440 13.99 19.44 -9.87
CA ALA A 440 12.83 19.29 -10.75
C ALA A 440 11.53 19.61 -9.99
N LEU A 441 11.38 19.12 -8.75
CA LEU A 441 10.26 19.47 -7.88
C LEU A 441 10.15 20.97 -7.62
N ALA A 442 11.27 21.64 -7.31
CA ALA A 442 11.28 23.08 -7.06
C ALA A 442 10.84 23.87 -8.31
N VAL A 443 11.28 23.45 -9.50
CA VAL A 443 10.86 24.07 -10.77
C VAL A 443 9.37 23.88 -11.03
N SER A 444 8.82 22.67 -10.79
CA SER A 444 7.37 22.43 -10.89
C SER A 444 6.58 23.39 -9.97
N MET A 445 6.97 23.50 -8.70
CA MET A 445 6.29 24.38 -7.74
C MET A 445 6.25 25.86 -8.19
N VAL A 446 7.37 26.37 -8.71
CA VAL A 446 7.44 27.78 -9.17
C VAL A 446 6.63 27.98 -10.45
N ARG A 447 6.67 27.03 -11.39
CA ARG A 447 5.87 27.11 -12.63
C ARG A 447 4.37 27.05 -12.35
N ASP A 448 3.94 26.21 -11.42
CA ASP A 448 2.53 26.11 -11.01
C ASP A 448 2.04 27.42 -10.39
N THR A 449 2.86 28.03 -9.54
CA THR A 449 2.56 29.32 -8.90
C THR A 449 2.47 30.45 -9.93
N THR A 450 3.40 30.49 -10.89
CA THR A 450 3.41 31.49 -11.98
C THR A 450 2.18 31.34 -12.89
N THR A 451 1.78 30.10 -13.20
CA THR A 451 0.59 29.82 -14.00
C THR A 451 -0.69 30.24 -13.27
N LYS A 452 -0.75 30.09 -11.95
CA LYS A 452 -1.87 30.57 -11.13
C LYS A 452 -1.94 32.10 -11.05
N ALA A 453 -0.79 32.79 -10.97
CA ALA A 453 -0.77 34.25 -10.95
C ALA A 453 -1.16 34.90 -12.29
N ALA A 454 -1.05 34.15 -13.40
CA ALA A 454 -1.41 34.60 -14.74
C ALA A 454 -2.87 34.31 -15.13
N ARG A 455 -3.61 33.56 -14.30
CA ARG A 455 -5.04 33.25 -14.45
C ARG A 455 -5.84 34.06 -13.44
#